data_AF-A0A5B8CMM4-F1
#
_entry.id   AF-A0A5B8CMM4-F1
#
_cell.length_a   1.000
_cell.length_b   1.000
_cell.length_c   1.000
_cell.angle_alpha   90.00
_cell.angle_beta   90.00
_cell.angle_gamma   90.00
#
_symmetry.space_group_name_H-M   'P 1'
#
loop_
_entity.id
_entity.type
_entity.pdbx_description
1 polymer ?
#
loop_
_entity_poly.entity_id
_entity_poly.type
_entity_poly.pdbx_seq_one_letter_code
_entity_poly.pdbx_strand_id
1 'polypeptide(L)'
;MADKSAHKAKTRARILGEAAGAMRMAGVQGIGVSALMQRAGLTHGGFYAHFESRDDLVAHAVDRMFEESAMILDRFLGERPDLSGLIDHYLSESAYRAADRGCPLPGLSGEAARMPPAARLRFEAGVRRFREGIARALEIAGRSDGAALAHSLLAELVGAMTLARAMSDEGAALDFLASSRDRLKERIDLA
;
A
#
# COMPACT_ATOMS: atom_id res chain seq x y z
N MET A 1 14.92 27.22 -18.11
CA MET A 1 13.61 26.92 -17.46
C MET A 1 13.40 25.43 -17.18
N ALA A 2 13.88 24.51 -18.02
CA ALA A 2 13.78 23.05 -17.79
C ALA A 2 14.40 22.57 -16.45
N ASP A 3 15.55 23.13 -16.07
CA ASP A 3 16.31 22.73 -14.87
C ASP A 3 15.59 23.06 -13.54
N LYS A 4 15.00 24.26 -13.41
CA LYS A 4 14.21 24.65 -12.22
C LYS A 4 12.94 23.81 -12.06
N SER A 5 12.27 23.45 -13.15
CA SER A 5 11.07 22.61 -13.12
C SER A 5 11.41 21.18 -12.70
N ALA A 6 12.47 20.61 -13.27
CA ALA A 6 12.98 19.29 -12.91
C ALA A 6 13.42 19.23 -11.44
N HIS A 7 14.11 20.27 -10.95
CA HIS A 7 14.49 20.39 -9.55
C HIS A 7 13.27 20.44 -8.62
N LYS A 8 12.27 21.27 -8.94
CA LYS A 8 11.02 21.37 -8.18
C LYS A 8 10.28 20.03 -8.12
N ALA A 9 10.20 19.31 -9.25
CA ALA A 9 9.57 18.00 -9.33
C ALA A 9 10.31 16.95 -8.48
N LYS A 10 11.65 16.90 -8.54
CA LYS A 10 12.47 16.00 -7.74
C LYS A 10 12.30 16.25 -6.24
N THR A 11 12.27 17.51 -5.82
CA THR A 11 12.02 17.90 -4.42
C THR A 11 10.63 17.49 -3.98
N ARG A 12 9.59 17.73 -4.82
CA ARG A 12 8.23 17.29 -4.52
C ARG A 12 8.12 15.78 -4.37
N ALA A 13 8.77 15.02 -5.27
CA ALA A 13 8.79 13.56 -5.21
C ALA A 13 9.47 13.05 -3.92
N ARG A 14 10.55 13.70 -3.48
CA ARG A 14 11.21 13.38 -2.20
C ARG A 14 10.27 13.61 -1.02
N ILE A 15 9.59 14.75 -0.95
CA ILE A 15 8.61 15.03 0.11
C ILE A 15 7.49 13.97 0.11
N LEU A 16 6.99 13.58 -1.06
CA LEU A 16 5.97 12.53 -1.18
C LEU A 16 6.46 11.17 -0.72
N GLY A 17 7.69 10.78 -1.07
CA GLY A 17 8.27 9.51 -0.62
C GLY A 17 8.38 9.44 0.90
N GLU A 18 8.88 10.52 1.52
CA GLU A 18 8.96 10.64 2.98
C GLU A 18 7.59 10.62 3.65
N ALA A 19 6.59 11.26 3.05
CA ALA A 19 5.21 11.27 3.57
C ALA A 19 4.57 9.89 3.44
N ALA A 20 4.71 9.23 2.29
CA ALA A 20 4.21 7.89 2.02
C ALA A 20 4.78 6.86 3.02
N GLY A 21 6.11 6.85 3.20
CA GLY A 21 6.75 5.94 4.16
C GLY A 21 6.29 6.18 5.59
N ALA A 22 6.24 7.44 6.03
CA ALA A 22 5.75 7.80 7.36
C ALA A 22 4.29 7.39 7.58
N MET A 23 3.43 7.54 6.56
CA MET A 23 2.02 7.15 6.65
C MET A 23 1.84 5.64 6.80
N ARG A 24 2.57 4.82 6.05
CA ARG A 24 2.46 3.36 6.19
C ARG A 24 2.87 2.88 7.58
N MET A 25 3.84 3.56 8.19
CA MET A 25 4.41 3.20 9.49
C MET A 25 3.61 3.74 10.68
N ALA A 26 3.17 5.00 10.62
CA ALA A 26 2.65 5.75 11.77
C ALA A 26 1.27 6.38 11.52
N GLY A 27 0.62 6.02 10.43
CA GLY A 27 -0.69 6.57 10.06
C GLY A 27 -0.64 8.00 9.54
N VAL A 28 -1.81 8.53 9.19
CA VAL A 28 -1.96 9.88 8.64
C VAL A 28 -1.62 10.93 9.69
N GLN A 29 -2.00 10.69 10.95
CA GLN A 29 -1.74 11.62 12.06
C GLN A 29 -0.25 11.72 12.42
N GLY A 30 0.56 10.71 12.09
CA GLY A 30 2.01 10.73 12.24
C GLY A 30 2.73 11.76 11.36
N ILE A 31 2.04 12.37 10.37
CA ILE A 31 2.64 13.43 9.54
C ILE A 31 2.51 14.79 10.21
N GLY A 32 3.60 15.24 10.84
CA GLY A 32 3.87 16.65 11.11
C GLY A 32 4.64 17.30 9.95
N VAL A 33 4.10 18.39 9.38
CA VAL A 33 4.71 19.09 8.23
C VAL A 33 6.15 19.51 8.53
N SER A 34 6.43 20.06 9.70
CA SER A 34 7.78 20.48 10.09
C SER A 34 8.78 19.32 10.11
N ALA A 35 8.43 18.22 10.80
CA ALA A 35 9.29 17.04 10.88
C ALA A 35 9.49 16.39 9.50
N LEU A 36 8.45 16.35 8.66
CA LEU A 36 8.54 15.86 7.30
C LEU A 36 9.51 16.68 6.44
N MET A 37 9.38 18.01 6.48
CA MET A 37 10.24 18.92 5.72
C MET A 37 11.69 18.80 6.16
N GLN A 38 11.94 18.67 7.47
CA GLN A 38 13.27 18.41 8.01
C GLN A 38 13.88 17.11 7.48
N ARG A 39 13.11 15.99 7.48
CA ARG A 39 13.55 14.71 6.88
C ARG A 39 13.84 14.85 5.39
N ALA A 40 13.03 15.64 4.68
CA ALA A 40 13.24 15.95 3.27
C ALA A 40 14.38 16.94 3.01
N GLY A 41 15.09 17.41 4.04
CA GLY A 41 16.21 18.37 3.93
C GLY A 41 15.77 19.77 3.50
N LEU A 42 14.59 20.20 3.92
CA LEU A 42 13.95 21.45 3.52
C LEU A 42 13.44 22.24 4.73
N THR A 43 13.28 23.55 4.56
CA THR A 43 12.67 24.41 5.59
C THR A 43 11.15 24.26 5.60
N HIS A 44 10.52 24.55 6.74
CA HIS A 44 9.04 24.54 6.85
C HIS A 44 8.37 25.45 5.80
N GLY A 45 8.93 26.64 5.55
CA GLY A 45 8.40 27.59 4.56
C GLY A 45 8.41 27.07 3.12
N GLY A 46 9.29 26.11 2.79
CA GLY A 46 9.35 25.49 1.47
C GLY A 46 8.13 24.61 1.15
N PHE A 47 7.34 24.22 2.14
CA PHE A 47 6.22 23.28 1.98
C PHE A 47 5.17 23.81 1.02
N TYR A 48 4.77 25.07 1.23
CA TYR A 48 3.72 25.73 0.44
C TYR A 48 4.13 26.03 -1.00
N ALA A 49 5.41 25.85 -1.36
CA ALA A 49 5.84 25.87 -2.76
C ALA A 49 5.46 24.59 -3.52
N HIS A 50 5.10 23.51 -2.82
CA HIS A 50 4.87 22.16 -3.36
C HIS A 50 3.47 21.60 -3.12
N PHE A 51 2.82 21.99 -2.02
CA PHE A 51 1.49 21.52 -1.61
C PHE A 51 0.68 22.68 -1.07
N GLU A 52 -0.62 22.69 -1.37
CA GLU A 52 -1.52 23.76 -0.93
C GLU A 52 -1.85 23.65 0.57
N SER A 53 -1.86 22.41 1.08
CA SER A 53 -2.18 22.11 2.47
C SER A 53 -1.61 20.75 2.88
N ARG A 54 -1.67 20.44 4.17
CA ARG A 54 -1.37 19.10 4.67
C ARG A 54 -2.32 18.05 4.07
N ASP A 55 -3.58 18.40 3.84
CA ASP A 55 -4.57 17.47 3.28
C ASP A 55 -4.29 17.16 1.82
N ASP A 56 -3.83 18.16 1.06
CA ASP A 56 -3.33 17.98 -0.32
C ASP A 56 -2.11 17.04 -0.36
N LEU A 57 -1.15 17.23 0.55
CA LEU A 57 -0.03 16.30 0.72
C LEU A 57 -0.52 14.87 1.00
N VAL A 58 -1.45 14.69 1.96
CA VAL A 58 -1.97 13.38 2.34
C VAL A 58 -2.62 12.70 1.14
N ALA A 59 -3.44 13.42 0.37
CA ALA A 59 -4.08 12.88 -0.83
C ALA A 59 -3.03 12.40 -1.85
N HIS A 60 -2.00 13.21 -2.11
CA HIS A 60 -0.94 12.82 -3.05
C HIS A 60 -0.03 11.72 -2.53
N ALA A 61 0.19 11.63 -1.23
CA ALA A 61 0.91 10.53 -0.62
C ALA A 61 0.13 9.21 -0.78
N VAL A 62 -1.20 9.23 -0.63
CA VAL A 62 -2.05 8.05 -0.89
C VAL A 62 -1.89 7.56 -2.33
N ASP A 63 -2.01 8.46 -3.32
CA ASP A 63 -1.79 8.07 -4.73
C ASP A 63 -0.41 7.46 -4.92
N ARG A 64 0.64 8.14 -4.42
CA ARG A 64 2.01 7.68 -4.54
C ARG A 64 2.19 6.27 -3.97
N MET A 65 1.58 5.98 -2.81
CA MET A 65 1.66 4.66 -2.21
C MET A 65 0.99 3.57 -3.05
N PHE A 66 -0.17 3.87 -3.64
CA PHE A 66 -0.85 2.92 -4.52
C PHE A 66 -0.17 2.76 -5.87
N GLU A 67 0.44 3.81 -6.44
CA GLU A 67 1.28 3.72 -7.63
C GLU A 67 2.49 2.81 -7.40
N GLU A 68 3.20 3.00 -6.29
CA GLU A 68 4.32 2.12 -5.88
C GLU A 68 3.87 0.67 -5.69
N SER A 69 2.72 0.47 -5.04
CA SER A 69 2.14 -0.85 -4.85
C SER A 69 1.73 -1.47 -6.19
N ALA A 70 1.13 -0.71 -7.10
CA ALA A 70 0.69 -1.19 -8.40
C ALA A 70 1.88 -1.68 -9.24
N MET A 71 3.02 -0.99 -9.23
CA MET A 71 4.24 -1.45 -9.93
C MET A 71 4.71 -2.84 -9.47
N ILE A 72 4.46 -3.19 -8.21
CA ILE A 72 4.77 -4.51 -7.66
C ILE A 72 3.69 -5.52 -8.05
N LEU A 73 2.42 -5.17 -7.84
CA LEU A 73 1.28 -6.04 -8.07
C LEU A 73 1.08 -6.38 -9.55
N ASP A 74 1.39 -5.45 -10.47
CA ASP A 74 1.26 -5.65 -11.92
C ASP A 74 2.19 -6.77 -12.43
N ARG A 75 3.26 -7.12 -11.68
CA ARG A 75 4.09 -8.31 -11.99
C ARG A 75 3.34 -9.62 -11.80
N PHE A 76 2.34 -9.64 -10.93
CA PHE A 76 1.54 -10.82 -10.60
C PHE A 76 0.11 -10.76 -11.13
N LEU A 77 -0.45 -9.57 -11.35
CA LEU A 77 -1.83 -9.38 -11.79
C LEU A 77 -1.94 -8.85 -13.24
N GLY A 78 -0.83 -8.90 -13.98
CA GLY A 78 -0.74 -8.48 -15.38
C GLY A 78 -1.48 -9.41 -16.35
N GLU A 79 -1.02 -9.47 -17.61
CA GLU A 79 -1.66 -10.26 -18.67
C GLU A 79 -1.70 -11.77 -18.39
N ARG A 80 -0.69 -12.28 -17.68
CA ARG A 80 -0.61 -13.67 -17.22
C ARG A 80 -0.55 -13.65 -15.71
N PRO A 81 -1.71 -13.65 -15.03
CA PRO A 81 -1.73 -13.55 -13.59
C PRO A 81 -1.10 -14.76 -12.92
N ASP A 82 -0.32 -14.51 -11.87
CA ASP A 82 0.22 -15.49 -10.94
C ASP A 82 -0.27 -15.15 -9.53
N LEU A 83 -1.46 -15.63 -9.22
CA LEU A 83 -2.09 -15.36 -7.92
C LEU A 83 -1.38 -16.11 -6.78
N SER A 84 -0.79 -17.27 -7.04
CA SER A 84 -0.01 -18.01 -6.04
C SER A 84 1.25 -17.23 -5.66
N GLY A 85 2.00 -16.73 -6.65
CA GLY A 85 3.16 -15.87 -6.46
C GLY A 85 2.82 -14.52 -5.82
N LEU A 86 1.64 -13.95 -6.11
CA LEU A 86 1.16 -12.77 -5.39
C LEU A 86 1.02 -13.04 -3.89
N ILE A 87 0.35 -14.15 -3.51
CA ILE A 87 0.13 -14.51 -2.11
C ILE A 87 1.47 -14.76 -1.43
N ASP A 88 2.40 -15.48 -2.08
CA ASP A 88 3.76 -15.71 -1.59
C ASP A 88 4.49 -14.41 -1.32
N HIS A 89 4.47 -13.49 -2.28
CA HIS A 89 5.13 -12.21 -2.15
C HIS A 89 4.52 -11.37 -1.04
N TYR A 90 3.19 -11.24 -1.03
CA TYR A 90 2.47 -10.36 -0.12
C TYR A 90 2.61 -10.78 1.35
N LEU A 91 2.62 -12.09 1.62
CA LEU A 91 2.76 -12.66 2.97
C LEU A 91 4.18 -13.14 3.28
N SER A 92 5.19 -12.73 2.50
CA SER A 92 6.58 -13.06 2.75
C SER A 92 7.16 -12.29 3.94
N GLU A 93 8.20 -12.84 4.55
CA GLU A 93 9.04 -12.13 5.52
C GLU A 93 9.57 -10.80 4.96
N SER A 94 9.94 -10.78 3.67
CA SER A 94 10.43 -9.57 3.01
C SER A 94 9.39 -8.46 2.98
N ALA A 95 8.12 -8.80 2.69
CA ALA A 95 7.01 -7.85 2.72
C ALA A 95 6.65 -7.45 4.15
N TYR A 96 6.69 -8.39 5.10
CA TYR A 96 6.49 -8.14 6.52
C TYR A 96 7.43 -7.06 7.06
N ARG A 97 8.75 -7.23 6.86
CA ARG A 97 9.80 -6.30 7.33
C ARG A 97 9.78 -4.96 6.59
N ALA A 98 9.22 -4.90 5.39
CA ALA A 98 9.17 -3.73 4.53
C ALA A 98 7.96 -2.82 4.85
N ALA A 99 7.66 -2.55 6.12
CA ALA A 99 6.44 -1.83 6.53
C ALA A 99 6.34 -0.37 6.04
N ASP A 100 7.45 0.26 5.71
CA ASP A 100 7.54 1.60 5.14
C ASP A 100 7.26 1.65 3.62
N ARG A 101 7.21 0.49 2.96
CA ARG A 101 7.03 0.34 1.51
C ARG A 101 6.00 -0.74 1.17
N GLY A 102 5.65 -0.86 -0.11
CA GLY A 102 4.64 -1.82 -0.57
C GLY A 102 3.21 -1.37 -0.33
N CYS A 103 2.32 -2.34 -0.07
CA CYS A 103 0.88 -2.09 0.00
C CYS A 103 0.52 -1.16 1.18
N PRO A 104 -0.20 -0.05 0.96
CA PRO A 104 -0.59 0.86 2.03
C PRO A 104 -1.72 0.33 2.93
N LEU A 105 -2.46 -0.69 2.47
CA LEU A 105 -3.68 -1.14 3.15
C LEU A 105 -3.46 -1.61 4.59
N PRO A 106 -2.42 -2.41 4.92
CA PRO A 106 -2.26 -2.91 6.28
C PRO A 106 -2.10 -1.82 7.34
N GLY A 107 -1.43 -0.71 7.00
CA GLY A 107 -1.17 0.40 7.92
C GLY A 107 -2.27 1.46 7.94
N LEU A 108 -3.09 1.56 6.89
CA LEU A 108 -4.00 2.71 6.71
C LEU A 108 -5.49 2.37 6.75
N SER A 109 -5.88 1.10 6.69
CA SER A 109 -7.31 0.71 6.61
C SER A 109 -8.12 1.20 7.82
N GLY A 110 -7.55 1.18 9.03
CA GLY A 110 -8.20 1.70 10.25
C GLY A 110 -8.29 3.22 10.35
N GLU A 111 -7.61 3.96 9.46
CA GLU A 111 -7.60 5.42 9.42
C GLU A 111 -8.33 5.99 8.20
N ALA A 112 -8.54 5.17 7.16
CA ALA A 112 -9.09 5.60 5.87
C ALA A 112 -10.38 6.42 6.00
N ALA A 113 -11.29 6.03 6.90
CA ALA A 113 -12.55 6.74 7.14
C ALA A 113 -12.37 8.17 7.70
N ARG A 114 -11.25 8.43 8.37
CA ARG A 114 -10.89 9.72 9.00
C ARG A 114 -9.92 10.56 8.15
N MET A 115 -9.52 10.06 6.98
CA MET A 115 -8.70 10.83 6.05
C MET A 115 -9.48 11.99 5.43
N PRO A 116 -8.78 13.03 4.94
CA PRO A 116 -9.41 14.08 4.14
C PRO A 116 -10.18 13.50 2.95
N PRO A 117 -11.29 14.13 2.49
CA PRO A 117 -12.16 13.56 1.47
C PRO A 117 -11.43 13.14 0.18
N ALA A 118 -10.51 13.97 -0.32
CA ALA A 118 -9.72 13.67 -1.51
C ALA A 118 -8.82 12.43 -1.33
N ALA A 119 -8.21 12.28 -0.15
CA ALA A 119 -7.40 11.12 0.19
C ALA A 119 -8.24 9.85 0.33
N ARG A 120 -9.45 9.95 0.91
CA ARG A 120 -10.38 8.81 1.05
C ARG A 120 -10.82 8.27 -0.30
N LEU A 121 -11.13 9.15 -1.27
CA LEU A 121 -11.48 8.75 -2.64
C LEU A 121 -10.34 8.02 -3.34
N ARG A 122 -9.10 8.51 -3.18
CA ARG A 122 -7.89 7.88 -3.73
C ARG A 122 -7.61 6.53 -3.08
N PHE A 123 -7.82 6.43 -1.77
CA PHE A 123 -7.71 5.16 -1.04
C PHE A 123 -8.71 4.12 -1.54
N GLU A 124 -9.98 4.50 -1.67
CA GLU A 124 -11.03 3.65 -2.21
C GLU A 124 -10.71 3.18 -3.63
N ALA A 125 -10.17 4.06 -4.48
CA ALA A 125 -9.75 3.70 -5.82
C ALA A 125 -8.62 2.66 -5.83
N GLY A 126 -7.66 2.79 -4.93
CA GLY A 126 -6.58 1.82 -4.75
C GLY A 126 -7.08 0.45 -4.28
N VAL A 127 -7.98 0.41 -3.29
CA VAL A 127 -8.64 -0.83 -2.80
C VAL A 127 -9.36 -1.52 -3.96
N ARG A 128 -10.18 -0.76 -4.70
CA ARG A 128 -10.94 -1.27 -5.84
C ARG A 128 -10.03 -1.83 -6.93
N ARG A 129 -8.96 -1.12 -7.33
CA ARG A 129 -7.99 -1.59 -8.32
C ARG A 129 -7.36 -2.92 -7.91
N PHE A 130 -6.93 -3.03 -6.65
CA PHE A 130 -6.29 -4.26 -6.19
C PHE A 130 -7.27 -5.45 -6.19
N ARG A 131 -8.49 -5.23 -5.68
CA ARG A 131 -9.55 -6.24 -5.74
C ARG A 131 -9.87 -6.66 -7.17
N GLU A 132 -10.02 -5.72 -8.09
CA GLU A 132 -10.33 -5.99 -9.50
C GLU A 132 -9.22 -6.80 -10.17
N GLY A 133 -7.95 -6.52 -9.85
CA GLY A 133 -6.83 -7.35 -10.31
C GLY A 133 -6.92 -8.79 -9.83
N ILE A 134 -7.24 -9.01 -8.55
CA ILE A 134 -7.44 -10.36 -7.99
C ILE A 134 -8.65 -11.05 -8.64
N ALA A 135 -9.77 -10.37 -8.80
CA ALA A 135 -10.98 -10.91 -9.41
C ALA A 135 -10.71 -11.39 -10.86
N ARG A 136 -10.02 -10.56 -11.65
CA ARG A 136 -9.60 -10.91 -13.01
C ARG A 136 -8.69 -12.14 -13.02
N ALA A 137 -7.73 -12.23 -12.09
CA ALA A 137 -6.84 -13.38 -11.99
C ALA A 137 -7.61 -14.68 -11.72
N LEU A 138 -8.61 -14.62 -10.84
CA LEU A 138 -9.48 -15.75 -10.52
C LEU A 138 -10.38 -16.15 -11.70
N GLU A 139 -10.95 -15.17 -12.41
CA GLU A 139 -11.75 -15.41 -13.61
C GLU A 139 -10.94 -16.11 -14.70
N ILE A 140 -9.69 -15.66 -14.94
CA ILE A 140 -8.75 -16.31 -15.88
C ILE A 140 -8.42 -17.75 -15.43
N ALA A 141 -8.35 -18.00 -14.13
CA ALA A 141 -8.18 -19.33 -13.56
C ALA A 141 -9.47 -20.19 -13.59
N GLY A 142 -10.56 -19.71 -14.21
CA GLY A 142 -11.80 -20.44 -14.38
C GLY A 142 -12.75 -20.41 -13.18
N ARG A 143 -12.53 -19.49 -12.22
CA ARG A 143 -13.38 -19.35 -11.02
C ARG A 143 -14.61 -18.50 -11.31
N SER A 144 -15.79 -19.10 -11.27
CA SER A 144 -17.08 -18.43 -11.53
C SER A 144 -17.52 -17.48 -10.42
N ASP A 145 -16.94 -17.58 -9.23
CA ASP A 145 -17.17 -16.75 -8.03
C ASP A 145 -16.05 -15.72 -7.80
N GLY A 146 -15.26 -15.40 -8.84
CA GLY A 146 -14.04 -14.58 -8.75
C GLY A 146 -14.19 -13.25 -8.01
N ALA A 147 -15.31 -12.53 -8.20
CA ALA A 147 -15.57 -11.27 -7.50
C ALA A 147 -15.79 -11.45 -5.99
N ALA A 148 -16.51 -12.49 -5.57
CA ALA A 148 -16.75 -12.76 -4.15
C ALA A 148 -15.46 -13.24 -3.46
N LEU A 149 -14.71 -14.13 -4.11
CA LEU A 149 -13.40 -14.59 -3.64
C LEU A 149 -12.39 -13.45 -3.55
N ALA A 150 -12.38 -12.51 -4.50
CA ALA A 150 -11.47 -11.38 -4.45
C ALA A 150 -11.67 -10.51 -3.20
N HIS A 151 -12.91 -10.37 -2.72
CA HIS A 151 -13.18 -9.66 -1.47
C HIS A 151 -12.56 -10.36 -0.26
N SER A 152 -12.77 -11.67 -0.12
CA SER A 152 -12.24 -12.42 1.02
C SER A 152 -10.72 -12.58 0.95
N LEU A 153 -10.15 -12.80 -0.24
CA LEU A 153 -8.70 -12.84 -0.44
C LEU A 153 -8.04 -11.51 -0.08
N LEU A 154 -8.57 -10.38 -0.56
CA LEU A 154 -8.01 -9.07 -0.24
C LEU A 154 -8.10 -8.80 1.27
N ALA A 155 -9.24 -9.09 1.89
CA ALA A 155 -9.42 -8.91 3.33
C ALA A 155 -8.43 -9.74 4.15
N GLU A 156 -8.18 -10.99 3.76
CA GLU A 156 -7.26 -11.89 4.46
C GLU A 156 -5.80 -11.53 4.21
N LEU A 157 -5.39 -11.19 2.98
CA LEU A 157 -4.04 -10.71 2.69
C LEU A 157 -3.68 -9.50 3.56
N VAL A 158 -4.56 -8.49 3.55
CA VAL A 158 -4.37 -7.25 4.31
C VAL A 158 -4.43 -7.54 5.80
N GLY A 159 -5.46 -8.24 6.26
CA GLY A 159 -5.68 -8.55 7.67
C GLY A 159 -4.56 -9.39 8.26
N ALA A 160 -4.07 -10.39 7.54
CA ALA A 160 -2.99 -11.24 8.01
C ALA A 160 -1.69 -10.43 8.20
N MET A 161 -1.34 -9.58 7.23
CA MET A 161 -0.19 -8.68 7.33
C MET A 161 -0.34 -7.66 8.47
N THR A 162 -1.54 -7.09 8.66
CA THR A 162 -1.81 -6.15 9.77
C THR A 162 -1.63 -6.84 11.12
N LEU A 163 -2.20 -8.03 11.31
CA LEU A 163 -2.11 -8.78 12.56
C LEU A 163 -0.68 -9.20 12.86
N ALA A 164 0.04 -9.75 11.87
CA ALA A 164 1.43 -10.16 12.03
C ALA A 164 2.33 -8.99 12.48
N ARG A 165 2.15 -7.79 11.89
CA ARG A 165 2.92 -6.59 12.28
C ARG A 165 2.55 -6.03 13.66
N ALA A 166 1.41 -6.42 14.21
CA ALA A 166 1.01 -6.05 15.57
C ALA A 166 1.55 -7.01 16.64
N MET A 167 2.08 -8.17 16.25
CA MET A 167 2.66 -9.15 17.17
C MET A 167 4.06 -8.71 17.63
N SER A 168 4.37 -8.93 18.91
CA SER A 168 5.68 -8.63 19.49
C SER A 168 6.73 -9.72 19.25
N ASP A 169 6.29 -10.96 19.02
CA ASP A 169 7.16 -12.09 18.68
C ASP A 169 7.24 -12.25 17.16
N GLU A 170 8.43 -12.03 16.59
CA GLU A 170 8.64 -12.10 15.15
C GLU A 170 8.51 -13.53 14.60
N GLY A 171 8.93 -14.55 15.35
CA GLY A 171 8.80 -15.95 14.92
C GLY A 171 7.33 -16.34 14.77
N ALA A 172 6.52 -16.04 15.78
CA ALA A 172 5.08 -16.28 15.76
C ALA A 172 4.38 -15.47 14.65
N ALA A 173 4.84 -14.25 14.36
CA ALA A 173 4.30 -13.43 13.27
C ALA A 173 4.57 -14.07 11.89
N LEU A 174 5.79 -14.57 11.66
CA LEU A 174 6.15 -15.23 10.41
C LEU A 174 5.45 -16.59 10.24
N ASP A 175 5.30 -17.36 11.32
CA ASP A 175 4.53 -18.60 11.33
C ASP A 175 3.04 -18.34 11.02
N PHE A 176 2.48 -17.27 11.58
CA PHE A 176 1.11 -16.85 11.28
C PHE A 176 0.93 -16.50 9.79
N LEU A 177 1.86 -15.71 9.21
CA LEU A 177 1.83 -15.38 7.78
C LEU A 177 1.98 -16.61 6.89
N ALA A 178 2.86 -17.54 7.24
CA ALA A 178 3.03 -18.79 6.52
C ALA A 178 1.74 -19.62 6.52
N SER A 179 1.10 -19.77 7.68
CA SER A 179 -0.18 -20.47 7.80
C SER A 179 -1.28 -19.80 6.96
N SER A 180 -1.43 -18.48 7.03
CA SER A 180 -2.40 -17.75 6.20
C SER A 180 -2.14 -17.92 4.71
N ARG A 181 -0.88 -17.87 4.28
CA ARG A 181 -0.50 -18.08 2.87
C ARG A 181 -0.91 -19.47 2.38
N ASP A 182 -0.61 -20.51 3.16
CA ASP A 182 -0.90 -21.89 2.77
C ASP A 182 -2.42 -22.12 2.70
N ARG A 183 -3.18 -21.64 3.69
CA ARG A 183 -4.65 -21.70 3.71
C ARG A 183 -5.31 -20.91 2.57
N LEU A 184 -4.74 -19.75 2.24
CA LEU A 184 -5.22 -18.95 1.11
C LEU A 184 -5.12 -19.73 -0.19
N LYS A 185 -3.96 -20.35 -0.45
CA LYS A 185 -3.72 -21.12 -1.68
C LYS A 185 -4.61 -22.37 -1.77
N GLU A 186 -4.74 -23.11 -0.67
CA GLU A 186 -5.65 -24.26 -0.58
C GLU A 186 -7.09 -23.87 -0.93
N ARG A 187 -7.60 -22.75 -0.39
CA ARG A 187 -8.98 -22.30 -0.62
C ARG A 187 -9.30 -21.98 -2.08
N ILE A 188 -8.30 -21.59 -2.86
CA ILE A 188 -8.47 -21.21 -4.27
C ILE A 188 -7.86 -22.21 -5.24
N ASP A 189 -7.53 -23.42 -4.75
CA ASP A 189 -7.00 -24.53 -5.53
C ASP A 189 -5.69 -24.18 -6.27
N LEU A 190 -4.82 -23.38 -5.61
CA LEU A 190 -3.50 -22.97 -6.10
C LEU A 190 -2.34 -23.61 -5.33
N ALA A 191 -2.62 -24.69 -4.60
CA ALA A 191 -1.65 -25.50 -3.87
C ALA A 191 -0.87 -26.43 -4.82
#